data_AF-A0A536NW25-F1
#
_entry.id   AF-A0A536NW25-F1
#
_cell.length_a   1.000
_cell.length_b   1.000
_cell.length_c   1.000
_cell.angle_alpha   90.00
_cell.angle_beta   90.00
_cell.angle_gamma   90.00
#
_symmetry.space_group_name_H-M   'P 1'
#
loop_
_entity.id
_entity.type
_entity.pdbx_description
1 polymer ?
#
loop_
_entity_poly.entity_id
_entity_poly.type
_entity_poly.pdbx_seq_one_letter_code
_entity_poly.pdbx_strand_id
1 'polypeptide(L)'
;MSKVRVLVGTRKGAFILNSDGARKSWDVQGPLFPGWEIYHLKGSPVDPDRLYASQSSGWFGQVMQRSSDAGKTWETVGNQFLYEGEVGPHKWYDGSPHPYEFKRVWHLEPSLHDADLVYAGAEDAALF
;
A
#
# COMPACT_ATOMS: atom_id res chain seq x y z
N MET A 1 -18.22 14.63 17.03
CA MET A 1 -18.37 13.16 17.09
C MET A 1 -17.14 12.53 16.45
N SER A 2 -16.59 11.47 17.04
CA SER A 2 -15.47 10.73 16.43
C SER A 2 -15.93 10.03 15.15
N LYS A 3 -14.98 9.83 14.22
CA LYS A 3 -15.19 9.11 12.96
C LYS A 3 -14.29 7.87 12.95
N VAL A 4 -14.72 6.84 12.25
CA VAL A 4 -13.96 5.61 12.04
C VAL A 4 -13.90 5.34 10.54
N ARG A 5 -12.70 5.03 10.05
CA ARG A 5 -12.47 4.59 8.68
C ARG A 5 -11.75 3.25 8.70
N VAL A 6 -12.23 2.31 7.90
CA VAL A 6 -11.57 1.02 7.65
C VAL A 6 -11.16 0.99 6.18
N LEU A 7 -9.90 0.71 5.93
CA LEU A 7 -9.32 0.57 4.60
C LEU A 7 -9.15 -0.91 4.31
N VAL A 8 -9.72 -1.39 3.21
CA VAL A 8 -9.76 -2.82 2.87
C VAL A 8 -9.09 -3.03 1.53
N GLY A 9 -7.95 -3.72 1.51
CA GLY A 9 -7.32 -4.23 0.31
C GLY A 9 -7.74 -5.68 0.04
N THR A 10 -8.01 -6.02 -1.22
CA THR A 10 -8.36 -7.38 -1.64
C THR A 10 -7.60 -7.76 -2.91
N ARG A 11 -7.67 -9.02 -3.32
CA ARG A 11 -7.18 -9.48 -4.64
C ARG A 11 -7.98 -8.95 -5.84
N LYS A 12 -9.10 -8.26 -5.61
CA LYS A 12 -10.01 -7.80 -6.68
C LYS A 12 -10.31 -6.29 -6.62
N GLY A 13 -9.57 -5.54 -5.80
CA GLY A 13 -9.72 -4.10 -5.62
C GLY A 13 -9.67 -3.70 -4.15
N ALA A 14 -10.03 -2.47 -3.87
CA ALA A 14 -10.07 -1.91 -2.53
C ALA A 14 -11.46 -1.32 -2.18
N PHE A 15 -11.72 -1.19 -0.88
CA PHE A 15 -12.92 -0.57 -0.35
C PHE A 15 -12.55 0.35 0.82
N ILE A 16 -13.32 1.42 0.98
CA ILE A 16 -13.22 2.33 2.13
C ILE A 16 -14.56 2.32 2.84
N LEU A 17 -14.56 1.95 4.12
CA LEU A 17 -15.75 1.89 4.94
C LEU A 17 -15.67 3.00 5.98
N ASN A 18 -16.67 3.88 6.01
CA ASN A 18 -16.74 5.00 6.96
C ASN A 18 -17.91 4.81 7.94
N SER A 19 -17.70 5.16 9.20
CA SER A 19 -18.73 5.19 10.23
C SER A 19 -18.47 6.30 11.24
N ASP A 20 -19.45 6.59 12.08
CA ASP A 20 -19.26 7.39 13.28
C ASP A 20 -18.63 6.54 14.40
N GLY A 21 -18.38 7.17 15.56
CA GLY A 21 -17.84 6.48 16.73
C GLY A 21 -18.72 5.35 17.28
N ALA A 22 -20.03 5.31 16.95
CA ALA A 22 -20.93 4.24 17.38
C ALA A 22 -20.75 2.97 16.55
N ARG A 23 -20.19 3.07 15.32
CA ARG A 23 -19.85 1.92 14.45
C ARG A 23 -21.05 1.01 14.11
N LYS A 24 -22.28 1.54 14.15
CA LYS A 24 -23.52 0.79 13.90
C LYS A 24 -23.95 0.76 12.44
N SER A 25 -23.65 1.82 11.71
CA SER A 25 -23.99 1.97 10.29
C SER A 25 -22.72 2.35 9.53
N TRP A 26 -22.52 1.73 8.37
CA TRP A 26 -21.31 1.93 7.58
C TRP A 26 -21.68 2.36 6.16
N ASP A 27 -21.05 3.43 5.72
CA ASP A 27 -21.02 3.83 4.31
C ASP A 27 -19.86 3.12 3.62
N VAL A 28 -20.13 2.45 2.50
CA VAL A 28 -19.16 1.59 1.81
C VAL A 28 -18.86 2.18 0.44
N GLN A 29 -17.62 2.63 0.25
CA GLN A 29 -17.11 3.12 -1.02
C GLN A 29 -16.30 2.03 -1.75
N GLY A 30 -16.62 1.78 -3.01
CA GLY A 30 -15.88 0.87 -3.90
C GLY A 30 -16.79 0.10 -4.87
N PRO A 31 -16.24 -0.86 -5.64
CA PRO A 31 -14.82 -1.23 -5.65
C PRO A 31 -13.95 -0.11 -6.24
N LEU A 32 -12.89 0.25 -5.51
CA LEU A 32 -11.78 1.02 -6.04
C LEU A 32 -10.82 0.05 -6.74
N PHE A 33 -10.16 0.48 -7.81
CA PHE A 33 -9.19 -0.36 -8.54
C PHE A 33 -9.74 -1.73 -8.96
N PRO A 34 -10.88 -1.79 -9.67
CA PRO A 34 -11.56 -3.06 -9.95
C PRO A 34 -10.66 -4.03 -10.71
N GLY A 35 -10.49 -5.23 -10.13
CA GLY A 35 -9.67 -6.30 -10.72
C GLY A 35 -8.16 -6.20 -10.44
N TRP A 36 -7.70 -5.15 -9.75
CA TRP A 36 -6.31 -5.04 -9.32
C TRP A 36 -6.11 -5.68 -7.95
N GLU A 37 -4.93 -6.25 -7.71
CA GLU A 37 -4.58 -6.76 -6.39
C GLU A 37 -4.08 -5.62 -5.53
N ILE A 38 -4.60 -5.54 -4.31
CA ILE A 38 -4.26 -4.51 -3.37
C ILE A 38 -3.76 -5.16 -2.09
N TYR A 39 -2.44 -5.13 -1.90
CA TYR A 39 -1.76 -5.82 -0.81
C TYR A 39 -1.89 -5.07 0.52
N HIS A 40 -1.86 -3.74 0.48
CA HIS A 40 -2.04 -2.92 1.68
C HIS A 40 -2.61 -1.55 1.33
N LEU A 41 -3.54 -1.05 2.16
CA LEU A 41 -3.95 0.35 2.20
C LEU A 41 -3.63 0.93 3.57
N LYS A 42 -3.10 2.14 3.62
CA LYS A 42 -2.80 2.82 4.88
C LYS A 42 -3.01 4.32 4.75
N GLY A 43 -3.62 4.93 5.77
CA GLY A 43 -3.76 6.38 5.87
C GLY A 43 -2.62 6.99 6.69
N SER A 44 -2.24 8.22 6.38
CA SER A 44 -1.29 8.97 7.18
C SER A 44 -1.88 9.30 8.56
N PRO A 45 -1.13 9.11 9.65
CA PRO A 45 -1.59 9.49 10.99
C PRO A 45 -1.59 11.01 11.21
N VAL A 46 -0.85 11.78 10.40
CA VAL A 46 -0.76 13.24 10.51
C VAL A 46 -1.70 13.97 9.54
N ASP A 47 -2.19 13.28 8.51
CA ASP A 47 -3.19 13.79 7.57
C ASP A 47 -4.23 12.69 7.24
N PRO A 48 -5.46 12.77 7.80
CA PRO A 48 -6.51 11.79 7.54
C PRO A 48 -7.01 11.70 6.10
N ASP A 49 -6.73 12.69 5.24
CA ASP A 49 -7.13 12.68 3.82
C ASP A 49 -6.05 12.03 2.94
N ARG A 50 -4.82 11.92 3.43
CA ARG A 50 -3.71 11.26 2.75
C ARG A 50 -3.78 9.74 2.93
N LEU A 51 -4.00 9.03 1.83
CA LEU A 51 -4.01 7.57 1.79
C LEU A 51 -2.99 7.03 0.78
N TYR A 52 -2.46 5.85 1.06
CA TYR A 52 -1.57 5.10 0.17
C TYR A 52 -2.13 3.71 -0.08
N ALA A 53 -1.94 3.19 -1.29
CA ALA A 53 -2.26 1.82 -1.63
C ALA A 53 -1.10 1.15 -2.38
N SER A 54 -0.73 -0.04 -1.91
CA SER A 54 0.19 -0.94 -2.59
C SER A 54 -0.60 -1.76 -3.61
N GLN A 55 -0.66 -1.25 -4.83
CA GLN A 55 -1.33 -1.90 -5.93
C GLN A 55 -0.33 -2.74 -6.73
N SER A 56 -0.72 -3.97 -7.06
CA SER A 56 0.04 -4.82 -7.96
C SER A 56 -0.87 -5.46 -9.00
N SER A 57 -0.34 -5.69 -10.20
CA SER A 57 -1.04 -6.37 -11.29
C SER A 57 -0.07 -7.19 -12.11
N GLY A 58 -0.56 -8.25 -12.77
CA GLY A 58 0.27 -9.07 -13.65
C GLY A 58 0.78 -8.33 -14.90
N TRP A 59 0.18 -7.19 -15.27
CA TRP A 59 0.57 -6.43 -16.46
C TRP A 59 1.55 -5.30 -16.14
N PHE A 60 1.30 -4.53 -15.08
CA PHE A 60 2.10 -3.34 -14.73
C PHE A 60 3.02 -3.55 -13.52
N GLY A 61 3.00 -4.73 -12.90
CA GLY A 61 3.74 -4.99 -11.67
C GLY A 61 3.24 -4.12 -10.51
N GLN A 62 4.15 -3.74 -9.62
CA GLN A 62 3.89 -2.84 -8.51
C GLN A 62 3.73 -1.39 -9.00
N VAL A 63 2.65 -0.73 -8.60
CA VAL A 63 2.48 0.72 -8.74
C VAL A 63 1.94 1.30 -7.43
N MET A 64 2.56 2.36 -6.94
CA MET A 64 2.09 3.09 -5.77
C MET A 64 0.97 4.05 -6.15
N GLN A 65 -0.14 3.94 -5.44
CA GLN A 65 -1.26 4.87 -5.55
C GLN A 65 -1.33 5.74 -4.31
N ARG A 66 -1.68 7.01 -4.50
CA ARG A 66 -1.90 7.97 -3.42
C ARG A 66 -3.24 8.67 -3.61
N SER A 67 -3.90 9.00 -2.50
CA SER A 67 -5.03 9.92 -2.46
C SER A 67 -4.70 11.10 -1.56
N SER A 68 -5.26 12.26 -1.91
CA SER A 68 -5.18 13.52 -1.14
C SER A 68 -6.54 13.99 -0.64
N ASP A 69 -7.59 13.19 -0.84
CA ASP A 69 -8.98 13.58 -0.59
C ASP A 69 -9.81 12.47 0.04
N ALA A 70 -9.16 11.70 0.94
CA ALA A 70 -9.75 10.58 1.67
C ALA A 70 -10.21 9.42 0.77
N GLY A 71 -9.59 9.23 -0.39
CA GLY A 71 -9.82 8.11 -1.29
C GLY A 71 -10.91 8.35 -2.31
N LYS A 72 -11.34 9.60 -2.53
CA LYS A 72 -12.29 9.95 -3.60
C LYS A 72 -11.61 9.93 -4.97
N THR A 73 -10.40 10.46 -5.04
CA THR A 73 -9.53 10.42 -6.21
C THR A 73 -8.17 9.81 -5.86
N TRP A 74 -7.54 9.22 -6.85
CA TRP A 74 -6.26 8.51 -6.72
C TRP A 74 -5.34 8.85 -7.87
N GLU A 75 -4.05 8.95 -7.58
CA GLU A 75 -2.99 9.22 -8.53
C GLU A 75 -1.84 8.23 -8.37
N THR A 76 -1.17 7.93 -9.47
CA THR A 76 0.05 7.10 -9.48
C THR A 76 1.24 7.95 -9.04
N VAL A 77 1.93 7.56 -7.97
CA VAL A 77 3.07 8.32 -7.42
C VAL A 77 4.43 7.69 -7.66
N GLY A 78 4.47 6.47 -8.19
CA GLY A 78 5.72 5.84 -8.62
C GLY A 78 5.62 4.32 -8.73
N ASN A 79 6.58 3.75 -9.43
CA ASN A 79 6.76 2.30 -9.59
C ASN A 79 8.25 1.90 -9.57
N GLN A 80 9.14 2.83 -9.21
CA GLN A 80 10.58 2.61 -9.19
C GLN A 80 11.00 2.17 -7.80
N PHE A 81 11.33 0.89 -7.67
CA PHE A 81 11.83 0.26 -6.44
C PHE A 81 13.26 -0.23 -6.69
N LEU A 82 14.16 0.72 -6.92
CA LEU A 82 15.56 0.45 -7.24
C LEU A 82 16.37 0.32 -5.94
N TYR A 83 17.14 -0.75 -5.84
CA TYR A 83 18.10 -0.91 -4.74
C TYR A 83 19.23 0.11 -4.87
N GLU A 84 19.67 0.62 -3.73
CA GLU A 84 20.89 1.42 -3.64
C GLU A 84 22.11 0.49 -3.50
N GLY A 85 23.04 0.57 -4.46
CA GLY A 85 24.28 -0.22 -4.45
C GLY A 85 24.16 -1.63 -5.03
N GLU A 86 25.17 -2.46 -4.77
CA GLU A 86 25.20 -3.86 -5.22
C GLU A 86 24.29 -4.75 -4.36
N VAL A 87 23.44 -5.53 -5.01
CA VAL A 87 22.53 -6.46 -4.35
C VAL A 87 23.22 -7.81 -4.15
N GLY A 88 23.54 -8.13 -2.90
CA GLY A 88 24.10 -9.44 -2.53
C GLY A 88 23.09 -10.59 -2.58
N PRO A 89 23.55 -11.86 -2.54
CA PRO A 89 22.66 -13.01 -2.53
C PRO A 89 22.15 -13.36 -1.12
N HIS A 90 20.98 -13.99 -1.05
CA HIS A 90 20.49 -14.75 0.09
C HIS A 90 20.58 -16.27 -0.19
N LYS A 91 20.28 -17.08 0.83
CA LYS A 91 20.22 -18.54 0.71
C LYS A 91 18.78 -18.99 0.48
N TRP A 92 18.54 -19.73 -0.59
CA TRP A 92 17.26 -20.37 -0.84
C TRP A 92 17.07 -21.59 0.08
N TYR A 93 15.87 -22.19 0.08
CA TYR A 93 15.56 -23.32 0.98
C TYR A 93 16.45 -24.56 0.75
N ASP A 94 17.09 -24.66 -0.42
CA ASP A 94 18.02 -25.74 -0.80
C ASP A 94 19.50 -25.37 -0.55
N GLY A 95 19.78 -24.19 0.01
CA GLY A 95 21.11 -23.70 0.31
C GLY A 95 21.87 -23.08 -0.88
N SER A 96 21.25 -23.00 -2.06
CA SER A 96 21.81 -22.28 -3.21
C SER A 96 21.76 -20.75 -3.01
N PRO A 97 22.73 -19.97 -3.55
CA PRO A 97 22.68 -18.52 -3.51
C PRO A 97 21.69 -17.95 -4.54
N HIS A 98 20.83 -17.02 -4.12
CA HIS A 98 19.86 -16.33 -4.99
C HIS A 98 19.93 -14.82 -4.75
N PRO A 99 19.86 -13.97 -5.79
CA PRO A 99 19.84 -12.52 -5.61
C PRO A 99 18.54 -12.08 -4.92
N TYR A 100 18.57 -11.00 -4.15
CA TYR A 100 17.34 -10.32 -3.77
C TYR A 100 16.74 -9.64 -5.00
N GLU A 101 15.45 -9.89 -5.25
CA GLU A 101 14.72 -9.28 -6.36
C GLU A 101 13.47 -8.62 -5.80
N PHE A 102 13.22 -7.37 -6.20
CA PHE A 102 11.96 -6.72 -5.88
C PHE A 102 10.82 -7.45 -6.62
N LYS A 103 9.77 -7.82 -5.88
CA LYS A 103 8.55 -8.42 -6.42
C LYS A 103 7.34 -7.52 -6.24
N ARG A 104 7.10 -7.07 -5.01
CA ARG A 104 5.97 -6.21 -4.65
C ARG A 104 6.16 -5.60 -3.26
N VAL A 105 5.38 -4.57 -2.97
CA VAL A 105 5.25 -3.99 -1.63
C VAL A 105 4.14 -4.70 -0.87
N TRP A 106 4.45 -5.30 0.27
CA TRP A 106 3.47 -6.00 1.11
C TRP A 106 2.94 -5.13 2.24
N HIS A 107 3.74 -4.17 2.72
CA HIS A 107 3.39 -3.32 3.85
C HIS A 107 3.74 -1.87 3.57
N LEU A 108 2.92 -0.98 4.11
CA LEU A 108 3.11 0.47 4.02
C LEU A 108 2.98 1.06 5.41
N GLU A 109 3.96 1.85 5.81
CA GLU A 109 3.97 2.56 7.08
C GLU A 109 4.21 4.06 6.83
N PRO A 110 3.14 4.87 6.75
CA PRO A 110 3.24 6.31 6.68
C PRO A 110 3.95 6.88 7.91
N SER A 111 4.72 7.94 7.71
CA SER A 111 5.45 8.61 8.78
C SER A 111 4.50 9.20 9.83
N LEU A 112 4.99 9.24 11.08
CA LEU A 112 4.30 9.86 12.21
C LEU A 112 4.41 11.40 12.22
N HIS A 113 5.19 11.99 11.33
CA HIS A 113 5.50 13.42 11.35
C HIS A 113 5.50 14.09 9.96
N ASP A 114 5.45 13.32 8.87
CA ASP A 114 5.41 13.84 7.51
C ASP A 114 4.32 13.11 6.73
N ALA A 115 3.37 13.88 6.18
CA ALA A 115 2.24 13.30 5.46
C ALA A 115 2.66 12.65 4.14
N ASP A 116 3.75 13.11 3.51
CA ASP A 116 4.16 12.67 2.18
C ASP A 116 5.19 11.53 2.22
N LEU A 117 5.78 11.25 3.40
CA LEU A 117 6.72 10.15 3.61
C LEU A 117 6.00 8.86 4.00
N VAL A 118 6.28 7.78 3.28
CA VAL A 118 5.81 6.42 3.59
C VAL A 118 6.94 5.44 3.39
N TYR A 119 7.11 4.54 4.36
CA TYR A 119 8.03 3.42 4.25
C TYR A 119 7.33 2.21 3.63
N ALA A 120 8.00 1.52 2.72
CA ALA A 120 7.46 0.37 2.02
C ALA A 120 8.29 -0.89 2.32
N GLY A 121 7.67 -1.84 3.02
CA GLY A 121 8.21 -3.18 3.21
C GLY A 121 7.92 -4.04 1.98
N ALA A 122 8.97 -4.57 1.35
CA ALA A 122 8.87 -5.28 0.08
C ALA A 122 9.36 -6.74 0.14
N GLU A 123 8.79 -7.57 -0.74
CA GLU A 123 9.31 -8.90 -1.08
C GLU A 123 10.41 -8.73 -2.15
N ASP A 124 11.55 -9.42 -2.07
CA ASP A 124 11.84 -10.52 -1.12
C ASP A 124 12.24 -10.07 0.30
N ALA A 125 13.16 -9.10 0.43
CA ALA A 125 13.44 -8.45 1.72
C ALA A 125 14.08 -7.07 1.49
N ALA A 126 13.27 -6.01 1.49
CA ALA A 126 13.75 -4.64 1.36
C ALA A 126 12.87 -3.64 2.10
N LEU A 127 13.47 -2.49 2.43
CA LEU A 127 12.76 -1.30 2.91
C LEU A 127 13.08 -0.15 1.94
N PHE A 128 12.02 0.48 1.43
CA PHE A 128 12.09 1.71 0.64
C PHE A 128 11.46 2.87 1.42
#